data_AF-A0AAJ2MWK1-F1
#
_entry.id   AF-A0AAJ2MWK1-F1
#
_cell.length_a   1.000
_cell.length_b   1.000
_cell.length_c   1.000
_cell.angle_alpha   90.00
_cell.angle_beta   90.00
_cell.angle_gamma   90.00
#
_symmetry.space_group_name_H-M   'P 1'
#
loop_
_entity.id
_entity.type
_entity.pdbx_description
1 polymer ?
#
loop_
_entity_poly.entity_id
_entity_poly.type
_entity_poly.pdbx_seq_one_letter_code
_entity_poly.pdbx_strand_id
1 'polypeptide(L)'
;MLRERSQDDFDAPLAYWMRLVLEQRADDLSTLEDTLYYLYPRWGGSHEAMEDFIEGGWCRGLELAQSNALRWRKEQDWMTDLPHREDADAIGVHERAYAQILDWHLDRNLHAEVLAQRAGLRYRLGRIEGSEDQVQWDAGHMRAVFEDLQQAWALDRDMVLHEGFSNLEACTWFAHVDGAEALFAQVVDYAAREGDSAIGLLWAATAVEHGLLGQTADPVRADALLQRALKLAPQDNTSAVTFASNLFCDVSQSAGLSLLQRMAEAGDAGAMSALCDLYKGRLGGRDQPQFVDADKAAYWQERAVEGGDLIATYNLGVRLVAAGGEHNEARARELYLRCLDGSEAGERVWGPTCRNLACLAMDGQNDAHKREAVERALIPLWWRGDDDDKLWAAGYLADIYHFGNGVPANAFLALAWLQRASEIDPEYVDVVRMAPLINGEGRWFGASRARKQQAQDRQQVDSATWALTFGQRSQESDLTAV
;
A
#
# COMPACT_ATOMS: atom_id res chain seq x y z
N MET A 1 38.23 -2.42 30.28
CA MET A 1 38.34 -3.90 30.24
C MET A 1 37.11 -4.46 30.92
N LEU A 2 36.35 -5.31 30.23
CA LEU A 2 35.20 -5.99 30.84
C LEU A 2 35.72 -6.96 31.91
N ARG A 3 35.12 -6.96 33.10
CA ARG A 3 35.41 -7.95 34.14
C ARG A 3 35.05 -9.36 33.64
N GLU A 4 35.70 -10.38 34.18
CA GLU A 4 35.27 -11.77 33.95
C GLU A 4 33.82 -11.95 34.41
N ARG A 5 33.00 -12.58 33.57
CA ARG A 5 31.56 -12.79 33.82
C ARG A 5 31.37 -13.92 34.83
N SER A 6 30.51 -13.71 35.83
CA SER A 6 30.04 -14.78 36.72
C SER A 6 28.98 -15.66 36.05
N GLN A 7 28.63 -16.80 36.66
CA GLN A 7 27.51 -17.62 36.19
C GLN A 7 26.19 -16.83 36.21
N ASP A 8 25.94 -16.03 37.25
CA ASP A 8 24.77 -15.15 37.33
C ASP A 8 24.70 -14.15 36.16
N ASP A 9 25.85 -13.66 35.69
CA ASP A 9 25.93 -12.76 34.52
C ASP A 9 25.57 -13.49 33.21
N PHE A 10 25.66 -14.82 33.15
CA PHE A 10 25.16 -15.65 32.04
C PHE A 10 23.68 -16.00 32.20
N ASP A 11 23.22 -16.21 33.43
CA ASP A 11 21.83 -16.57 33.73
C ASP A 11 20.88 -15.37 33.58
N ALA A 12 21.38 -14.14 33.74
CA ALA A 12 20.62 -12.89 33.57
C ALA A 12 21.33 -11.91 32.59
N PRO A 13 21.41 -12.24 31.29
CA PRO A 13 22.23 -11.50 30.33
C PRO A 13 21.74 -10.05 30.12
N LEU A 14 20.43 -9.80 30.15
CA LEU A 14 19.87 -8.45 30.05
C LEU A 14 20.31 -7.56 31.22
N ALA A 15 20.19 -8.06 32.46
CA ALA A 15 20.61 -7.33 33.66
C ALA A 15 22.13 -7.12 33.70
N TYR A 16 22.92 -8.01 33.11
CA TYR A 16 24.37 -7.81 32.95
C TYR A 16 24.67 -6.65 32.00
N TRP A 17 24.12 -6.67 30.78
CA TRP A 17 24.39 -5.63 29.79
C TRP A 17 23.83 -4.26 30.22
N MET A 18 22.63 -4.24 30.80
CA MET A 18 22.03 -3.02 31.31
C MET A 18 22.87 -2.38 32.42
N ARG A 19 23.46 -3.17 33.34
CA ARG A 19 24.43 -2.65 34.33
C ARG A 19 25.62 -1.97 33.67
N LEU A 20 26.23 -2.62 32.68
CA LEU A 20 27.40 -2.05 32.00
C LEU A 20 27.09 -0.74 31.28
N VAL A 21 25.92 -0.63 30.67
CA VAL A 21 25.49 0.60 29.99
C VAL A 21 25.23 1.70 31.02
N LEU A 22 24.44 1.41 32.06
CA LEU A 22 24.04 2.39 33.06
C LEU A 22 25.19 2.80 34.00
N GLU A 23 26.22 1.96 34.17
CA GLU A 23 27.47 2.34 34.85
C GLU A 23 28.23 3.46 34.10
N GLN A 24 28.10 3.53 32.76
CA GLN A 24 28.73 4.56 31.94
C GLN A 24 27.82 5.77 31.72
N ARG A 25 26.52 5.53 31.57
CA ARG A 25 25.48 6.53 31.31
C ARG A 25 24.26 6.20 32.15
N ALA A 26 24.22 6.72 33.37
CA ALA A 26 23.19 6.37 34.35
C ALA A 26 21.76 6.76 33.93
N ASP A 27 21.65 7.66 32.96
CA ASP A 27 20.42 8.22 32.40
C ASP A 27 20.23 7.87 30.91
N ASP A 28 20.80 6.74 30.46
CA ASP A 28 20.65 6.23 29.08
C ASP A 28 19.19 5.83 28.81
N LEU A 29 18.36 6.82 28.47
CA LEU A 29 16.93 6.66 28.29
C LEU A 29 16.59 5.67 27.17
N SER A 30 17.36 5.68 26.07
CA SER A 30 17.16 4.75 24.94
C SER A 30 17.27 3.29 25.37
N THR A 31 18.29 2.96 26.18
CA THR A 31 18.45 1.58 26.69
C THR A 31 17.31 1.19 27.64
N LEU A 32 16.84 2.14 28.45
CA LEU A 32 15.71 1.93 29.36
C LEU A 32 14.39 1.78 28.60
N GLU A 33 14.15 2.56 27.55
CA GLU A 33 12.99 2.46 26.67
C GLU A 33 12.97 1.10 25.93
N ASP A 34 14.10 0.68 25.36
CA ASP A 34 14.21 -0.63 24.71
C ASP A 34 13.91 -1.78 25.68
N THR A 35 14.41 -1.67 26.91
CA THR A 35 14.13 -2.66 27.96
C THR A 35 12.66 -2.67 28.34
N LEU A 36 12.07 -1.48 28.51
CA LEU A 36 10.65 -1.31 28.81
C LEU A 36 9.76 -1.89 27.70
N TYR A 37 10.14 -1.73 26.43
CA TYR A 37 9.42 -2.30 25.28
C TYR A 37 9.24 -3.82 25.39
N TYR A 38 10.27 -4.55 25.84
CA TYR A 38 10.19 -6.00 26.04
C TYR A 38 9.40 -6.42 27.29
N LEU A 39 8.97 -5.47 28.11
CA LEU A 39 8.04 -5.71 29.22
C LEU A 39 6.57 -5.53 28.80
N TYR A 40 6.29 -5.24 27.53
CA TYR A 40 4.92 -5.09 27.05
C TYR A 40 4.15 -6.43 27.17
N PRO A 41 2.81 -6.38 27.35
CA PRO A 41 1.98 -7.59 27.42
C PRO A 41 2.16 -8.56 26.25
N ARG A 42 2.40 -8.03 25.04
CA ARG A 42 2.64 -8.83 23.82
C ARG A 42 3.89 -9.73 23.89
N TRP A 43 4.83 -9.42 24.79
CA TRP A 43 6.05 -10.21 25.04
C TRP A 43 5.96 -11.06 26.30
N GLY A 44 4.79 -11.15 26.94
CA GLY A 44 4.58 -11.88 28.19
C GLY A 44 4.85 -11.06 29.45
N GLY A 45 5.05 -9.75 29.33
CA GLY A 45 5.10 -8.82 30.47
C GLY A 45 3.71 -8.30 30.87
N SER A 46 3.67 -7.17 31.58
CA SER A 46 2.42 -6.51 32.01
C SER A 46 2.65 -5.03 32.28
N HIS A 47 1.60 -4.20 32.26
CA HIS A 47 1.70 -2.79 32.65
C HIS A 47 2.16 -2.61 34.11
N GLU A 48 1.86 -3.57 34.99
CA GLU A 48 2.39 -3.61 36.36
C GLU A 48 3.90 -3.83 36.37
N ALA A 49 4.41 -4.81 35.61
CA ALA A 49 5.86 -5.06 35.50
C ALA A 49 6.61 -3.86 34.89
N MET A 50 5.95 -3.14 33.98
CA MET A 50 6.48 -1.90 33.40
C MET A 50 6.53 -0.76 34.42
N GLU A 51 5.49 -0.56 35.22
CA GLU A 51 5.52 0.45 36.29
C GLU A 51 6.57 0.07 37.36
N ASP A 52 6.64 -1.20 37.76
CA ASP A 52 7.67 -1.72 38.68
C ASP A 52 9.09 -1.47 38.16
N PHE A 53 9.28 -1.56 36.84
CA PHE A 53 10.57 -1.24 36.21
C PHE A 53 10.89 0.26 36.30
N ILE A 54 9.90 1.12 36.04
CA ILE A 54 10.04 2.59 36.08
C ILE A 54 10.27 3.09 37.51
N GLU A 55 9.58 2.51 38.50
CA GLU A 55 9.76 2.83 39.92
C GLU A 55 10.96 2.09 40.55
N GLY A 56 11.47 1.09 39.83
CA GLY A 56 12.48 0.16 40.29
C GLY A 56 13.90 0.70 40.34
N GLY A 57 14.81 -0.20 40.71
CA GLY A 57 16.20 0.14 40.96
C GLY A 57 16.96 0.70 39.76
N TRP A 58 16.54 0.33 38.54
CA TRP A 58 17.19 0.70 37.27
C TRP A 58 16.97 2.16 36.88
N CYS A 59 15.85 2.75 37.31
CA CYS A 59 15.41 4.08 36.90
C CYS A 59 15.56 5.13 38.01
N ARG A 60 16.13 4.77 39.18
CA ARG A 60 16.24 5.65 40.36
C ARG A 60 17.04 6.94 40.14
N GLY A 61 17.91 6.98 39.14
CA GLY A 61 18.73 8.15 38.82
C GLY A 61 18.07 9.15 37.86
N LEU A 62 16.90 8.83 37.33
CA LEU A 62 16.23 9.65 36.33
C LEU A 62 15.60 10.91 36.92
N GLU A 63 15.65 12.00 36.16
CA GLU A 63 14.82 13.17 36.42
C GLU A 63 13.34 12.85 36.20
N LEU A 64 12.45 13.64 36.80
CA LEU A 64 11.01 13.41 36.71
C LEU A 64 10.52 13.39 35.23
N ALA A 65 11.09 14.24 34.38
CA ALA A 65 10.77 14.27 32.96
C ALA A 65 11.17 12.97 32.24
N GLN A 66 12.33 12.40 32.57
CA GLN A 66 12.81 11.14 32.01
C GLN A 66 11.97 9.95 32.50
N SER A 67 11.60 9.92 33.78
CA SER A 67 10.67 8.90 34.29
C SER A 67 9.30 9.01 33.61
N ASN A 68 8.80 10.22 33.37
CA ASN A 68 7.54 10.43 32.67
C ASN A 68 7.63 10.09 31.18
N ALA A 69 8.79 10.21 30.54
CA ALA A 69 9.03 9.70 29.20
C ALA A 69 8.88 8.17 29.14
N LEU A 70 9.44 7.44 30.10
CA LEU A 70 9.22 5.99 30.22
C LEU A 70 7.73 5.66 30.47
N ARG A 71 7.05 6.42 31.34
CA ARG A 71 5.61 6.24 31.56
C ARG A 71 4.81 6.49 30.29
N TRP A 72 5.17 7.52 29.52
CA TRP A 72 4.54 7.78 28.22
C TRP A 72 4.69 6.59 27.27
N ARG A 73 5.90 6.03 27.13
CA ARG A 73 6.11 4.81 26.35
C ARG A 73 5.22 3.66 26.84
N LYS A 74 5.12 3.46 28.15
CA LYS A 74 4.18 2.47 28.73
C LYS A 74 2.72 2.73 28.29
N GLU A 75 2.23 3.97 28.40
CA GLU A 75 0.86 4.31 28.00
C GLU A 75 0.62 4.14 26.48
N GLN A 76 1.65 4.30 25.64
CA GLN A 76 1.54 4.07 24.19
C GLN A 76 1.11 2.64 23.81
N ASP A 77 1.34 1.64 24.67
CA ASP A 77 0.94 0.25 24.43
C ASP A 77 -0.56 0.11 24.11
N TRP A 78 -1.40 0.85 24.85
CA TRP A 78 -2.84 0.83 24.65
C TRP A 78 -3.36 2.07 23.92
N MET A 79 -2.72 3.24 24.08
CA MET A 79 -3.19 4.49 23.44
C MET A 79 -3.04 4.48 21.91
N THR A 80 -2.21 3.58 21.37
CA THR A 80 -2.09 3.37 19.92
C THR A 80 -3.33 2.67 19.34
N ASP A 81 -4.08 1.91 20.16
CA ASP A 81 -5.34 1.30 19.75
C ASP A 81 -6.48 2.31 19.86
N LEU A 82 -6.63 3.07 18.78
CA LEU A 82 -7.46 4.27 18.79
C LEU A 82 -8.95 3.91 18.77
N PRO A 83 -9.78 4.61 19.56
CA PRO A 83 -11.16 4.22 19.76
C PRO A 83 -12.00 4.38 18.49
N HIS A 84 -13.00 3.51 18.33
CA HIS A 84 -13.98 3.66 17.27
C HIS A 84 -14.77 4.95 17.48
N ARG A 85 -15.11 5.65 16.39
CA ARG A 85 -15.79 6.97 16.42
C ARG A 85 -17.12 6.94 17.19
N GLU A 86 -17.81 5.81 17.14
CA GLU A 86 -19.13 5.62 17.77
C GLU A 86 -19.03 5.23 19.26
N ASP A 87 -17.83 4.89 19.76
CA ASP A 87 -17.61 4.49 21.15
C ASP A 87 -17.26 5.71 22.02
N ALA A 88 -18.30 6.42 22.45
CA ALA A 88 -18.15 7.62 23.27
C ALA A 88 -17.40 7.37 24.60
N ASP A 89 -17.53 6.18 25.18
CA ASP A 89 -16.87 5.85 26.44
C ASP A 89 -15.36 5.66 26.22
N ALA A 90 -14.97 4.91 25.20
CA ALA A 90 -13.56 4.72 24.84
C ALA A 90 -12.89 6.04 24.42
N ILE A 91 -13.59 6.89 23.67
CA ILE A 91 -13.13 8.25 23.33
C ILE A 91 -12.89 9.06 24.60
N GLY A 92 -13.85 9.05 25.53
CA GLY A 92 -13.73 9.77 26.80
C GLY A 92 -12.60 9.26 27.70
N VAL A 93 -12.23 7.97 27.61
CA VAL A 93 -11.04 7.42 28.28
C VAL A 93 -9.77 7.99 27.67
N HIS A 94 -9.64 7.98 26.34
CA HIS A 94 -8.46 8.51 25.65
C HIS A 94 -8.26 10.01 25.88
N GLU A 95 -9.31 10.82 25.74
CA GLU A 95 -9.24 12.27 25.99
C GLU A 95 -8.80 12.59 27.43
N ARG A 96 -9.33 11.85 28.42
CA ARG A 96 -8.91 12.01 29.82
C ARG A 96 -7.46 11.58 30.04
N ALA A 97 -7.02 10.50 29.42
CA ALA A 97 -5.63 10.04 29.52
C ALA A 97 -4.67 11.10 28.97
N TYR A 98 -4.91 11.60 27.76
CA TYR A 98 -4.10 12.67 27.19
C TYR A 98 -4.10 13.94 28.07
N ALA A 99 -5.25 14.35 28.61
CA ALA A 99 -5.32 15.50 29.50
C ALA A 99 -4.45 15.30 30.76
N GLN A 100 -4.51 14.12 31.39
CA GLN A 100 -3.68 13.79 32.56
C GLN A 100 -2.19 13.75 32.23
N ILE A 101 -1.82 13.19 31.07
CA ILE A 101 -0.42 13.11 30.63
C ILE A 101 0.14 14.51 30.36
N LEU A 102 -0.65 15.42 29.78
CA LEU A 102 -0.22 16.81 29.56
C LEU A 102 -0.07 17.62 30.84
N ASP A 103 -0.66 17.17 31.96
CA ASP A 103 -0.40 17.73 33.30
C ASP A 103 0.91 17.20 33.92
N TRP A 104 1.55 16.19 33.32
CA TRP A 104 2.84 15.68 33.80
C TRP A 104 3.97 16.69 33.56
N HIS A 105 5.06 16.53 34.32
CA HIS A 105 6.29 17.23 34.02
C HIS A 105 6.98 16.54 32.84
N LEU A 106 6.76 17.06 31.63
CA LEU A 106 7.34 16.58 30.38
C LEU A 106 8.45 17.53 29.90
N ASP A 107 9.41 16.99 29.16
CA ASP A 107 10.31 17.85 28.39
C ASP A 107 9.57 18.50 27.20
N ARG A 108 10.24 19.44 26.53
CA ARG A 108 9.64 20.23 25.45
C ARG A 108 9.22 19.37 24.26
N ASN A 109 10.03 18.39 23.88
CA ASN A 109 9.81 17.60 22.67
C ASN A 109 8.72 16.55 22.90
N LEU A 110 8.75 15.88 24.05
CA LEU A 110 7.71 14.93 24.45
C LEU A 110 6.37 15.61 24.65
N HIS A 111 6.33 16.82 25.21
CA HIS A 111 5.09 17.58 25.30
C HIS A 111 4.51 17.85 23.89
N ALA A 112 5.36 18.24 22.92
CA ALA A 112 4.93 18.39 21.54
C ALA A 112 4.44 17.07 20.91
N GLU A 113 5.10 15.94 21.18
CA GLU A 113 4.69 14.60 20.73
C GLU A 113 3.28 14.26 21.23
N VAL A 114 3.02 14.41 22.53
CA VAL A 114 1.71 14.12 23.14
C VAL A 114 0.61 15.02 22.55
N LEU A 115 0.89 16.31 22.34
CA LEU A 115 -0.04 17.22 21.68
C LEU A 115 -0.34 16.82 20.22
N ALA A 116 0.69 16.45 19.46
CA ALA A 116 0.53 16.02 18.07
C ALA A 116 -0.28 14.71 17.97
N GLN A 117 -0.05 13.75 18.86
CA GLN A 117 -0.82 12.50 18.90
C GLN A 117 -2.28 12.74 19.32
N ARG A 118 -2.53 13.62 20.30
CA ARG A 118 -3.90 14.03 20.64
C ARG A 118 -4.60 14.74 19.48
N ALA A 119 -3.87 15.61 18.77
CA ALA A 119 -4.38 16.24 17.55
C ALA A 119 -4.73 15.19 16.49
N GLY A 120 -3.94 14.12 16.33
CA GLY A 120 -4.24 12.99 15.45
C GLY A 120 -5.53 12.24 15.81
N LEU A 121 -5.75 11.96 17.11
CA LEU A 121 -7.01 11.40 17.60
C LEU A 121 -8.19 12.31 17.25
N ARG A 122 -8.09 13.60 17.60
CA ARG A 122 -9.15 14.58 17.37
C ARG A 122 -9.42 14.81 15.89
N TYR A 123 -8.39 14.77 15.05
CA TYR A 123 -8.52 14.82 13.59
C TYR A 123 -9.37 13.66 13.07
N ARG A 124 -9.09 12.42 13.52
CA ARG A 124 -9.89 11.25 13.14
C ARG A 124 -11.34 11.40 13.59
N LEU A 125 -11.57 11.87 14.80
CA LEU A 125 -12.91 12.15 15.32
C LEU A 125 -13.59 13.33 14.61
N GLY A 126 -12.81 14.28 14.10
CA GLY A 126 -13.31 15.42 13.33
C GLY A 126 -13.72 15.05 11.91
N ARG A 127 -13.09 14.04 11.33
CA ARG A 127 -13.31 13.60 9.94
C ARG A 127 -14.48 12.60 9.83
N ILE A 128 -15.59 13.05 9.26
CA ILE A 128 -16.81 12.25 9.07
C ILE A 128 -16.90 11.81 7.62
N GLU A 129 -16.76 10.51 7.35
CA GLU A 129 -17.01 9.94 6.02
C GLU A 129 -18.47 9.53 5.89
N GLY A 130 -19.21 10.17 4.98
CA GLY A 130 -20.58 9.78 4.61
C GLY A 130 -20.61 8.71 3.51
N SER A 131 -21.81 8.25 3.15
CA SER A 131 -22.03 7.24 2.10
C SER A 131 -21.85 7.74 0.66
N GLU A 132 -21.64 9.04 0.45
CA GLU A 132 -21.58 9.69 -0.87
C GLU A 132 -20.19 10.27 -1.21
N ASP A 133 -19.10 9.68 -0.70
CA ASP A 133 -17.71 10.13 -0.92
C ASP A 133 -17.42 11.59 -0.49
N GLN A 134 -18.32 12.22 0.27
CA GLN A 134 -18.13 13.53 0.86
C GLN A 134 -17.66 13.42 2.31
N VAL A 135 -16.51 14.04 2.59
CA VAL A 135 -15.98 14.20 3.93
C VAL A 135 -16.58 15.46 4.57
N GLN A 136 -17.25 15.28 5.70
CA GLN A 136 -17.69 16.38 6.56
C GLN A 136 -16.69 16.56 7.71
N TRP A 137 -16.55 17.80 8.18
CA TRP A 137 -15.60 18.16 9.22
C TRP A 137 -16.32 18.72 10.45
N ASP A 138 -16.13 18.10 11.61
CA ASP A 138 -16.64 18.62 12.87
C ASP A 138 -15.81 19.83 13.31
N ALA A 139 -16.45 21.01 13.34
CA ALA A 139 -15.77 22.27 13.64
C ALA A 139 -15.15 22.31 15.04
N GLY A 140 -15.75 21.64 16.03
CA GLY A 140 -15.24 21.60 17.40
C GLY A 140 -13.94 20.80 17.50
N HIS A 141 -13.93 19.59 16.94
CA HIS A 141 -12.74 18.75 16.90
C HIS A 141 -11.63 19.42 16.08
N MET A 142 -11.94 19.96 14.89
CA MET A 142 -10.92 20.57 14.03
C MET A 142 -10.34 21.86 14.64
N ARG A 143 -11.12 22.58 15.45
CA ARG A 143 -10.58 23.68 16.28
C ARG A 143 -9.60 23.17 17.33
N ALA A 144 -9.95 22.09 18.04
CA ALA A 144 -9.09 21.48 19.06
C ALA A 144 -7.80 20.89 18.46
N VAL A 145 -7.86 20.31 17.25
CA VAL A 145 -6.68 19.90 16.47
C VAL A 145 -5.75 21.09 16.25
N PHE A 146 -6.29 22.20 15.75
CA PHE A 146 -5.49 23.40 15.49
C PHE A 146 -4.86 23.96 16.78
N GLU A 147 -5.60 24.00 17.89
CA GLU A 147 -5.09 24.47 19.18
C GLU A 147 -3.94 23.62 19.73
N ASP A 148 -4.03 22.29 19.57
CA ASP A 148 -2.96 21.36 19.95
C ASP A 148 -1.72 21.55 19.07
N LEU A 149 -1.90 21.65 17.75
CA LEU A 149 -0.78 21.85 16.82
C LEU A 149 -0.13 23.23 16.97
N GLN A 150 -0.90 24.26 17.33
CA GLN A 150 -0.36 25.59 17.62
C GLN A 150 0.53 25.57 18.87
N GLN A 151 0.11 24.84 19.91
CA GLN A 151 0.93 24.65 21.12
C GLN A 151 2.16 23.80 20.83
N ALA A 152 2.00 22.69 20.10
CA ALA A 152 3.10 21.84 19.67
C ALA A 152 4.13 22.63 18.87
N TRP A 153 3.70 23.51 17.95
CA TRP A 153 4.60 24.35 17.14
C TRP A 153 5.47 25.29 17.97
N ALA A 154 4.94 25.81 19.07
CA ALA A 154 5.72 26.64 20.00
C ALA A 154 6.77 25.83 20.77
N LEU A 155 6.57 24.51 20.90
CA LEU A 155 7.44 23.59 21.62
C LEU A 155 8.46 22.92 20.68
N ASP A 156 8.03 22.27 19.62
CA ASP A 156 8.88 21.57 18.67
C ASP A 156 8.32 21.71 17.25
N ARG A 157 9.12 22.32 16.37
CA ARG A 157 8.71 22.61 14.99
C ARG A 157 8.80 21.37 14.11
N ASP A 158 9.80 20.53 14.34
CA ASP A 158 9.97 19.29 13.57
C ASP A 158 8.83 18.33 13.89
N MET A 159 8.44 18.24 15.17
CA MET A 159 7.28 17.44 15.57
C MET A 159 6.02 17.80 14.77
N VAL A 160 5.72 19.09 14.59
CA VAL A 160 4.55 19.50 13.79
C VAL A 160 4.77 19.22 12.30
N LEU A 161 5.98 19.40 11.78
CA LEU A 161 6.28 19.13 10.37
C LEU A 161 6.12 17.64 10.00
N HIS A 162 6.49 16.72 10.90
CA HIS A 162 6.47 15.28 10.63
C HIS A 162 5.16 14.61 11.08
N GLU A 163 4.64 14.94 12.26
CA GLU A 163 3.47 14.26 12.85
C GLU A 163 2.17 15.06 12.71
N GLY A 164 2.28 16.40 12.64
CA GLY A 164 1.13 17.30 12.68
C GLY A 164 0.69 17.87 11.33
N PHE A 165 1.54 17.83 10.31
CA PHE A 165 1.40 18.71 9.16
C PHE A 165 0.20 18.37 8.28
N SER A 166 -0.09 17.09 8.06
CA SER A 166 -1.30 16.65 7.34
C SER A 166 -2.59 17.02 8.08
N ASN A 167 -2.57 16.99 9.41
CA ASN A 167 -3.73 17.41 10.22
C ASN A 167 -3.93 18.94 10.10
N LEU A 168 -2.84 19.71 10.08
CA LEU A 168 -2.86 21.16 9.86
C LEU A 168 -3.29 21.53 8.43
N GLU A 169 -2.87 20.76 7.43
CA GLU A 169 -3.32 20.86 6.04
C GLU A 169 -4.85 20.74 6.00
N ALA A 170 -5.40 19.74 6.69
CA ALA A 170 -6.84 19.55 6.76
C ALA A 170 -7.59 20.66 7.49
N CYS A 171 -7.04 21.15 8.62
CA CYS A 171 -7.55 22.35 9.28
C CYS A 171 -7.61 23.55 8.33
N THR A 172 -6.62 23.70 7.44
CA THR A 172 -6.46 24.86 6.56
C THR A 172 -7.38 24.78 5.34
N TRP A 173 -7.27 23.69 4.57
CA TRP A 173 -7.83 23.60 3.22
C TRP A 173 -9.22 22.95 3.17
N PHE A 174 -9.60 22.18 4.18
CA PHE A 174 -10.88 21.46 4.17
C PHE A 174 -11.84 21.92 5.27
N ALA A 175 -11.36 21.98 6.51
CA ALA A 175 -12.18 22.42 7.65
C ALA A 175 -12.24 23.93 7.83
N HIS A 176 -11.36 24.68 7.14
CA HIS A 176 -11.27 26.14 7.15
C HIS A 176 -11.27 26.75 8.56
N VAL A 177 -10.44 26.20 9.45
CA VAL A 177 -10.29 26.65 10.84
C VAL A 177 -9.60 28.02 10.86
N ASP A 178 -10.23 29.02 11.49
CA ASP A 178 -9.66 30.37 11.55
C ASP A 178 -8.24 30.38 12.13
N GLY A 179 -7.30 31.02 11.43
CA GLY A 179 -5.90 31.11 11.83
C GLY A 179 -5.02 29.93 11.39
N ALA A 180 -5.61 28.83 10.92
CA ALA A 180 -4.85 27.66 10.45
C ALA A 180 -3.93 28.00 9.28
N GLU A 181 -4.39 28.80 8.31
CA GLU A 181 -3.59 29.23 7.15
C GLU A 181 -2.30 29.97 7.56
N ALA A 182 -2.36 30.79 8.61
CA ALA A 182 -1.18 31.53 9.09
C ALA A 182 -0.14 30.62 9.76
N LEU A 183 -0.58 29.60 10.48
CA LEU A 183 0.31 28.58 11.03
C LEU A 183 0.85 27.68 9.91
N PHE A 184 0.00 27.27 8.98
CA PHE A 184 0.36 26.46 7.82
C PHE A 184 1.46 27.14 7.00
N ALA A 185 1.32 28.43 6.71
CA ALA A 185 2.34 29.23 6.04
C ALA A 185 3.69 29.25 6.79
N GLN A 186 3.66 29.31 8.13
CA GLN A 186 4.88 29.24 8.95
C GLN A 186 5.56 27.88 8.88
N VAL A 187 4.78 26.79 8.93
CA VAL A 187 5.31 25.43 8.79
C VAL A 187 5.91 25.22 7.40
N VAL A 188 5.26 25.71 6.34
CA VAL A 188 5.77 25.66 4.97
C VAL A 188 7.06 26.48 4.82
N ASP A 189 7.13 27.68 5.40
CA ASP A 189 8.36 28.48 5.38
C ASP A 189 9.51 27.81 6.14
N TYR A 190 9.21 27.15 7.26
CA TYR A 190 10.18 26.35 8.00
C TYR A 190 10.68 25.16 7.17
N ALA A 191 9.77 24.40 6.54
CA ALA A 191 10.12 23.31 5.62
C ALA A 191 11.01 23.80 4.48
N ALA A 192 10.73 24.99 3.93
CA ALA A 192 11.51 25.60 2.85
C ALA A 192 12.94 26.00 3.24
N ARG A 193 13.25 26.12 4.53
CA ARG A 193 14.55 26.57 5.04
C ARG A 193 15.36 25.42 5.62
N GLU A 194 14.73 24.63 6.48
CA GLU A 194 15.41 23.70 7.40
C GLU A 194 14.81 22.29 7.37
N GLY A 195 13.57 22.12 6.88
CA GLY A 195 12.89 20.82 6.94
C GLY A 195 13.38 19.76 5.95
N ASP A 196 13.09 18.52 6.32
CA ASP A 196 13.40 17.28 5.60
C ASP A 196 12.17 16.36 5.40
N SER A 197 10.96 16.91 5.53
CA SER A 197 9.71 16.24 5.17
C SER A 197 9.40 16.39 3.68
N ALA A 198 9.15 15.28 2.97
CA ALA A 198 8.79 15.30 1.56
C ALA A 198 7.54 16.15 1.28
N ILE A 199 6.47 15.97 2.06
CA ILE A 199 5.22 16.73 1.91
C ILE A 199 5.41 18.22 2.24
N GLY A 200 6.22 18.54 3.26
CA GLY A 200 6.58 19.92 3.60
C GLY A 200 7.33 20.62 2.47
N LEU A 201 8.29 19.92 1.85
CA LEU A 201 9.06 20.43 0.72
C LEU A 201 8.24 20.54 -0.57
N LEU A 202 7.28 19.64 -0.81
CA LEU A 202 6.33 19.75 -1.92
C LEU A 202 5.47 21.02 -1.79
N TRP A 203 4.92 21.26 -0.59
CA TRP A 203 4.19 22.50 -0.29
C TRP A 203 5.09 23.74 -0.42
N ALA A 204 6.32 23.70 0.08
CA ALA A 204 7.27 24.79 -0.03
C ALA A 204 7.65 25.12 -1.48
N ALA A 205 7.96 24.10 -2.29
CA ALA A 205 8.27 24.27 -3.70
C ALA A 205 7.09 24.92 -4.44
N THR A 206 5.89 24.41 -4.21
CA THR A 206 4.65 24.93 -4.80
C THR A 206 4.38 26.38 -4.39
N ALA A 207 4.50 26.68 -3.09
CA ALA A 207 4.24 28.02 -2.57
C ALA A 207 5.24 29.04 -3.11
N VAL A 208 6.52 28.68 -3.18
CA VAL A 208 7.58 29.53 -3.74
C VAL A 208 7.46 29.68 -5.25
N GLU A 209 7.00 28.66 -5.99
CA GLU A 209 6.81 28.77 -7.45
C GLU A 209 5.68 29.75 -7.81
N HIS A 210 4.55 29.64 -7.10
CA HIS A 210 3.32 30.35 -7.43
C HIS A 210 3.05 31.59 -6.56
N GLY A 211 3.94 31.91 -5.62
CA GLY A 211 3.76 33.03 -4.70
C GLY A 211 2.58 32.86 -3.72
N LEU A 212 2.33 31.62 -3.28
CA LEU A 212 1.27 31.29 -2.31
C LEU A 212 1.79 31.46 -0.87
N LEU A 213 0.87 31.51 0.10
CA LEU A 213 1.21 31.52 1.55
C LEU A 213 2.17 32.66 1.95
N GLY A 214 2.08 33.80 1.26
CA GLY A 214 2.95 34.96 1.50
C GLY A 214 4.39 34.82 0.98
N GLN A 215 4.71 33.77 0.23
CA GLN A 215 6.01 33.58 -0.39
C GLN A 215 6.18 34.46 -1.63
N THR A 216 7.41 34.90 -1.90
CA THR A 216 7.76 35.58 -3.16
C THR A 216 8.08 34.54 -4.22
N ALA A 217 7.55 34.74 -5.44
CA ALA A 217 7.78 33.84 -6.55
C ALA A 217 9.29 33.72 -6.89
N ASP A 218 9.85 32.52 -6.78
CA ASP A 218 11.24 32.20 -7.13
C ASP A 218 11.33 30.80 -7.76
N PRO A 219 11.23 30.69 -9.10
CA PRO A 219 11.24 29.41 -9.79
C PRO A 219 12.52 28.59 -9.57
N VAL A 220 13.67 29.25 -9.37
CA VAL A 220 14.96 28.56 -9.17
C VAL A 220 14.99 27.90 -7.81
N ARG A 221 14.56 28.62 -6.77
CA ARG A 221 14.44 28.05 -5.43
C ARG A 221 13.36 26.97 -5.38
N ALA A 222 12.23 27.17 -6.05
CA ALA A 222 11.17 26.18 -6.13
C ALA A 222 11.64 24.87 -6.78
N ASP A 223 12.42 24.93 -7.85
CA ASP A 223 13.01 23.74 -8.48
C ASP A 223 13.95 22.99 -7.54
N ALA A 224 14.85 23.69 -6.85
CA ALA A 224 15.74 23.06 -5.88
C ALA A 224 14.97 22.36 -4.74
N LEU A 225 13.88 22.96 -4.27
CA LEU A 225 13.00 22.37 -3.26
C LEU A 225 12.26 21.13 -3.80
N LEU A 226 11.70 21.21 -5.02
CA LEU A 226 10.99 20.10 -5.65
C LEU A 226 11.92 18.89 -5.83
N GLN A 227 13.14 19.09 -6.34
CA GLN A 227 14.09 17.98 -6.52
C GLN A 227 14.44 17.30 -5.19
N ARG A 228 14.58 18.07 -4.10
CA ARG A 228 14.76 17.50 -2.75
C ARG A 228 13.53 16.72 -2.31
N ALA A 229 12.34 17.28 -2.50
CA ALA A 229 11.08 16.66 -2.12
C ALA A 229 10.88 15.31 -2.82
N LEU A 230 11.10 15.25 -4.14
CA LEU A 230 10.96 14.03 -4.94
C LEU A 230 11.97 12.94 -4.57
N LYS A 231 13.16 13.32 -4.07
CA LYS A 231 14.15 12.37 -3.56
C LYS A 231 13.73 11.76 -2.21
N LEU A 232 13.06 12.53 -1.37
CA LEU A 232 12.59 12.11 -0.05
C LEU A 232 11.26 11.35 -0.12
N ALA A 233 10.41 11.66 -1.09
CA ALA A 233 9.08 11.09 -1.26
C ALA A 233 9.02 9.56 -1.13
N PRO A 234 9.92 8.75 -1.74
CA PRO A 234 9.90 7.30 -1.55
C PRO A 234 10.27 6.83 -0.13
N GLN A 235 11.12 7.59 0.57
CA GLN A 235 11.56 7.27 1.94
C GLN A 235 10.42 7.54 2.94
N ASP A 236 9.68 8.63 2.71
CA ASP A 236 8.56 9.06 3.55
C ASP A 236 7.22 8.42 3.14
N ASN A 237 7.24 7.48 2.18
CA ASN A 237 6.03 6.89 1.58
C ASN A 237 5.00 7.96 1.11
N THR A 238 5.50 9.09 0.60
CA THR A 238 4.69 10.23 0.16
C THR A 238 4.49 10.18 -1.35
N SER A 239 3.23 10.16 -1.80
CA SER A 239 2.89 10.23 -3.23
C SER A 239 2.84 11.68 -3.71
N ALA A 240 3.87 12.11 -4.44
CA ALA A 240 3.91 13.45 -5.05
C ALA A 240 2.80 13.64 -6.11
N VAL A 241 2.39 12.58 -6.81
CA VAL A 241 1.29 12.60 -7.78
C VAL A 241 -0.05 12.81 -7.07
N THR A 242 -0.28 12.12 -5.94
CA THR A 242 -1.48 12.32 -5.12
C THR A 242 -1.51 13.72 -4.54
N PHE A 243 -0.37 14.22 -4.04
CA PHE A 243 -0.22 15.60 -3.58
C PHE A 243 -0.62 16.59 -4.68
N ALA A 244 -0.05 16.47 -5.89
CA ALA A 244 -0.34 17.37 -7.00
C ALA A 244 -1.81 17.31 -7.45
N SER A 245 -2.42 16.12 -7.39
CA SER A 245 -3.84 15.92 -7.70
C SER A 245 -4.75 16.56 -6.67
N ASN A 246 -4.45 16.44 -5.38
CA ASN A 246 -5.21 17.10 -4.31
C ASN A 246 -5.03 18.62 -4.37
N LEU A 247 -3.81 19.09 -4.62
CA LEU A 247 -3.52 20.50 -4.84
C LEU A 247 -4.36 21.06 -6.01
N PHE A 248 -4.46 20.32 -7.12
CA PHE A 248 -5.30 20.70 -8.26
C PHE A 248 -6.79 20.79 -7.88
N CYS A 249 -7.28 19.79 -7.15
CA CYS A 249 -8.70 19.62 -6.84
C CYS A 249 -9.22 20.57 -5.74
N ASP A 250 -8.38 20.90 -4.76
CA ASP A 250 -8.83 21.50 -3.50
C ASP A 250 -8.23 22.88 -3.20
N VAL A 251 -7.10 23.22 -3.82
CA VAL A 251 -6.30 24.39 -3.40
C VAL A 251 -6.06 25.34 -4.57
N SER A 252 -5.34 24.88 -5.60
CA SER A 252 -4.95 25.68 -6.74
C SER A 252 -4.79 24.79 -7.97
N GLN A 253 -5.78 24.87 -8.86
CA GLN A 253 -5.80 24.15 -10.13
C GLN A 253 -4.56 24.41 -10.99
N SER A 254 -4.09 25.66 -11.04
CA SER A 254 -2.91 26.04 -11.82
C SER A 254 -1.63 25.45 -11.23
N ALA A 255 -1.49 25.46 -9.90
CA ALA A 255 -0.31 24.93 -9.23
C ALA A 255 -0.25 23.40 -9.31
N GLY A 256 -1.38 22.72 -9.09
CA GLY A 256 -1.47 21.27 -9.26
C GLY A 256 -1.17 20.82 -10.69
N LEU A 257 -1.72 21.52 -11.69
CA LEU A 257 -1.43 21.22 -13.10
C LEU A 257 0.04 21.46 -13.46
N SER A 258 0.62 22.57 -12.99
CA SER A 258 2.04 22.89 -13.21
C SER A 258 2.94 21.79 -12.64
N LEU A 259 2.66 21.36 -11.40
CA LEU A 259 3.44 20.31 -10.74
C LEU A 259 3.33 18.96 -11.46
N LEU A 260 2.12 18.55 -11.88
CA LEU A 260 1.91 17.35 -12.69
C LEU A 260 2.70 17.42 -14.01
N GLN A 261 2.65 18.56 -14.70
CA GLN A 261 3.38 18.75 -15.96
C GLN A 261 4.90 18.64 -15.76
N ARG A 262 5.46 19.28 -14.73
CA ARG A 262 6.89 19.21 -14.44
C ARG A 262 7.35 17.80 -14.11
N MET A 263 6.61 17.07 -13.27
CA MET A 263 6.92 15.67 -12.95
C MET A 263 6.86 14.79 -14.20
N ALA A 264 5.83 14.97 -15.03
CA ALA A 264 5.67 14.23 -16.28
C ALA A 264 6.77 14.57 -17.31
N GLU A 265 7.23 15.83 -17.38
CA GLU A 265 8.37 16.24 -18.20
C GLU A 265 9.69 15.64 -17.71
N ALA A 266 9.84 15.48 -16.40
CA ALA A 266 10.98 14.80 -15.76
C ALA A 266 10.94 13.25 -15.89
N GLY A 267 9.86 12.69 -16.45
CA GLY A 267 9.73 11.25 -16.73
C GLY A 267 8.90 10.48 -15.71
N ASP A 268 8.21 11.13 -14.78
CA ASP A 268 7.34 10.47 -13.82
C ASP A 268 6.09 9.89 -14.51
N ALA A 269 6.00 8.56 -14.57
CA ALA A 269 4.95 7.87 -15.28
C ALA A 269 3.57 8.00 -14.58
N GLY A 270 3.56 8.14 -13.25
CA GLY A 270 2.34 8.38 -12.47
C GLY A 270 1.75 9.77 -12.76
N ALA A 271 2.60 10.79 -12.91
CA ALA A 271 2.18 12.14 -13.28
C ALA A 271 1.65 12.17 -14.73
N MET A 272 2.26 11.45 -15.66
CA MET A 272 1.73 11.27 -17.02
C MET A 272 0.35 10.59 -16.99
N SER A 273 0.18 9.56 -16.15
CA SER A 273 -1.08 8.87 -15.95
C SER A 273 -2.16 9.81 -15.37
N ALA A 274 -1.81 10.62 -14.37
CA ALA A 274 -2.70 11.63 -13.80
C ALA A 274 -3.11 12.72 -14.83
N LEU A 275 -2.19 13.18 -15.68
CA LEU A 275 -2.51 14.09 -16.78
C LEU A 275 -3.44 13.45 -17.82
N CYS A 276 -3.20 12.18 -18.15
CA CYS A 276 -4.08 11.41 -19.04
C CYS A 276 -5.51 11.35 -18.48
N ASP A 277 -5.65 11.03 -17.19
CA ASP A 277 -6.95 10.98 -16.52
C ASP A 277 -7.62 12.36 -16.49
N LEU A 278 -6.87 13.43 -16.18
CA LEU A 278 -7.38 14.80 -16.21
C LEU A 278 -7.94 15.14 -17.60
N TYR A 279 -7.23 14.82 -18.67
CA TYR A 279 -7.69 15.07 -20.05
C TYR A 279 -8.78 14.11 -20.53
N LYS A 280 -9.05 13.01 -19.80
CA LYS A 280 -10.29 12.22 -19.94
C LYS A 280 -11.46 12.84 -19.15
N GLY A 281 -11.22 13.92 -18.42
CA GLY A 281 -12.20 14.64 -17.64
C GLY A 281 -12.36 14.11 -16.21
N ARG A 282 -11.32 13.53 -15.61
CA ARG A 282 -11.35 13.02 -14.22
C ARG A 282 -10.01 13.18 -13.50
N LEU A 283 -10.00 13.67 -12.26
CA LEU A 283 -8.77 13.69 -11.44
C LEU A 283 -9.13 13.63 -9.96
N GLY A 284 -8.34 12.88 -9.17
CA GLY A 284 -8.56 12.77 -7.72
C GLY A 284 -9.94 12.23 -7.34
N GLY A 285 -10.53 11.36 -8.18
CA GLY A 285 -11.89 10.83 -7.97
C GLY A 285 -13.03 11.79 -8.32
N ARG A 286 -12.74 12.96 -8.91
CA ARG A 286 -13.75 13.98 -9.26
C ARG A 286 -13.83 14.20 -10.77
N ASP A 287 -15.02 14.51 -11.26
CA ASP A 287 -15.23 14.90 -12.65
C ASP A 287 -14.65 16.28 -12.95
N GLN A 288 -13.98 16.39 -14.10
CA GLN A 288 -13.30 17.57 -14.62
C GLN A 288 -13.64 17.80 -16.11
N PRO A 289 -14.93 17.90 -16.49
CA PRO A 289 -15.37 17.91 -17.89
C PRO A 289 -14.75 19.04 -18.72
N GLN A 290 -14.37 20.15 -18.09
CA GLN A 290 -13.73 21.30 -18.71
C GLN A 290 -12.30 21.03 -19.19
N PHE A 291 -11.68 19.92 -18.77
CA PHE A 291 -10.35 19.49 -19.19
C PHE A 291 -10.37 18.42 -20.27
N VAL A 292 -11.54 17.97 -20.73
CA VAL A 292 -11.60 16.90 -21.75
C VAL A 292 -10.90 17.32 -23.04
N ASP A 293 -9.86 16.57 -23.40
CA ASP A 293 -9.04 16.77 -24.60
C ASP A 293 -8.49 15.41 -25.04
N ALA A 294 -9.11 14.80 -26.06
CA ALA A 294 -8.80 13.44 -26.47
C ALA A 294 -7.36 13.29 -27.00
N ASP A 295 -6.83 14.32 -27.67
CA ASP A 295 -5.48 14.30 -28.24
C ASP A 295 -4.43 14.37 -27.12
N LYS A 296 -4.62 15.24 -26.12
CA LYS A 296 -3.73 15.29 -24.95
C LYS A 296 -3.83 14.04 -24.09
N ALA A 297 -5.04 13.50 -23.90
CA ALA A 297 -5.22 12.24 -23.19
C ALA A 297 -4.45 11.11 -23.88
N ALA A 298 -4.56 10.98 -25.21
CA ALA A 298 -3.82 9.99 -25.97
C ALA A 298 -2.30 10.20 -25.89
N TYR A 299 -1.83 11.44 -26.00
CA TYR A 299 -0.42 11.79 -25.87
C TYR A 299 0.16 11.37 -24.52
N TRP A 300 -0.47 11.75 -23.41
CA TRP A 300 0.02 11.40 -22.07
C TRP A 300 -0.13 9.92 -21.75
N GLN A 301 -1.14 9.25 -22.29
CA GLN A 301 -1.31 7.80 -22.18
C GLN A 301 -0.13 7.04 -22.79
N GLU A 302 0.29 7.41 -24.01
CA GLU A 302 1.43 6.78 -24.69
C GLU A 302 2.74 7.06 -23.93
N ARG A 303 2.94 8.30 -23.46
CA ARG A 303 4.11 8.62 -22.63
C ARG A 303 4.14 7.86 -21.31
N ALA A 304 3.00 7.69 -20.62
CA ALA A 304 2.92 6.91 -19.39
C ALA A 304 3.29 5.43 -19.64
N VAL A 305 2.86 4.87 -20.78
CA VAL A 305 3.22 3.50 -21.21
C VAL A 305 4.73 3.40 -21.48
N GLU A 306 5.34 4.39 -22.14
CA GLU A 306 6.79 4.45 -22.36
C GLU A 306 7.57 4.62 -21.06
N GLY A 307 7.02 5.38 -20.10
CA GLY A 307 7.58 5.60 -18.77
C GLY A 307 7.44 4.42 -17.80
N GLY A 308 6.74 3.35 -18.21
CA GLY A 308 6.61 2.12 -17.41
C GLY A 308 5.44 2.07 -16.44
N ASP A 309 4.45 2.98 -16.55
CA ASP A 309 3.24 2.89 -15.75
C ASP A 309 2.40 1.66 -16.18
N LEU A 310 2.27 0.69 -15.28
CA LEU A 310 1.62 -0.60 -15.58
C LEU A 310 0.11 -0.47 -15.71
N ILE A 311 -0.51 0.48 -15.01
CA ILE A 311 -1.96 0.75 -15.09
C ILE A 311 -2.29 1.33 -16.46
N ALA A 312 -1.50 2.30 -16.91
CA ALA A 312 -1.54 2.91 -18.22
C ALA A 312 -1.30 1.86 -19.33
N THR A 313 -0.29 1.01 -19.15
CA THR A 313 0.05 -0.08 -20.06
C THR A 313 -1.13 -1.05 -20.22
N TYR A 314 -1.70 -1.51 -19.11
CA TYR A 314 -2.88 -2.39 -19.10
C TYR A 314 -4.10 -1.73 -19.77
N ASN A 315 -4.42 -0.49 -19.39
CA ASN A 315 -5.57 0.24 -19.91
C ASN A 315 -5.45 0.50 -21.43
N LEU A 316 -4.25 0.75 -21.95
CA LEU A 316 -4.02 0.84 -23.39
C LEU A 316 -4.27 -0.52 -24.07
N GLY A 317 -3.78 -1.62 -23.48
CA GLY A 317 -4.06 -2.98 -23.96
C GLY A 317 -5.55 -3.27 -24.08
N VAL A 318 -6.33 -2.98 -23.04
CA VAL A 318 -7.80 -3.18 -23.05
C VAL A 318 -8.48 -2.39 -24.17
N ARG A 319 -8.10 -1.12 -24.37
CA ARG A 319 -8.69 -0.30 -25.45
C ARG A 319 -8.34 -0.80 -26.84
N LEU A 320 -7.12 -1.29 -27.04
CA LEU A 320 -6.69 -1.85 -28.32
C LEU A 320 -7.47 -3.13 -28.65
N VAL A 321 -7.69 -4.02 -27.67
CA VAL A 321 -8.57 -5.19 -27.85
C VAL A 321 -9.99 -4.76 -28.22
N ALA A 322 -10.55 -3.77 -27.51
CA ALA A 322 -11.89 -3.27 -27.80
C ALA A 322 -12.03 -2.61 -29.18
N ALA A 323 -10.97 -1.97 -29.69
CA ALA A 323 -10.94 -1.42 -31.04
C ALA A 323 -10.85 -2.51 -32.13
N GLY A 324 -10.34 -3.69 -31.77
CA GLY A 324 -10.22 -4.86 -32.63
C GLY A 324 -9.20 -4.70 -33.76
N GLY A 325 -8.96 -5.81 -34.46
CA GLY A 325 -8.07 -5.87 -35.63
C GLY A 325 -6.66 -6.34 -35.28
N GLU A 326 -6.06 -7.07 -36.22
CA GLU A 326 -4.82 -7.83 -36.02
C GLU A 326 -3.66 -6.98 -35.46
N HIS A 327 -3.50 -5.74 -35.95
CA HIS A 327 -2.46 -4.83 -35.45
C HIS A 327 -2.68 -4.42 -34.00
N ASN A 328 -3.93 -4.12 -33.62
CA ASN A 328 -4.27 -3.72 -32.26
C ASN A 328 -4.15 -4.89 -31.29
N GLU A 329 -4.60 -6.08 -31.69
CA GLU A 329 -4.48 -7.31 -30.89
C GLU A 329 -3.01 -7.70 -30.66
N ALA A 330 -2.16 -7.61 -31.68
CA ALA A 330 -0.72 -7.84 -31.54
C ALA A 330 -0.08 -6.87 -30.53
N ARG A 331 -0.39 -5.57 -30.65
CA ARG A 331 0.10 -4.55 -29.73
C ARG A 331 -0.46 -4.74 -28.31
N ALA A 332 -1.73 -5.10 -28.16
CA ALA A 332 -2.34 -5.37 -26.86
C ALA A 332 -1.66 -6.56 -26.15
N ARG A 333 -1.36 -7.63 -26.90
CA ARG A 333 -0.59 -8.77 -26.37
C ARG A 333 0.77 -8.32 -25.85
N GLU A 334 1.53 -7.53 -26.61
CA GLU A 334 2.84 -7.02 -26.17
C GLU A 334 2.72 -6.21 -24.87
N LEU A 335 1.70 -5.35 -24.76
CA LEU A 335 1.44 -4.57 -23.55
C LEU A 335 1.07 -5.46 -22.36
N TYR A 336 0.23 -6.48 -22.54
CA TYR A 336 -0.08 -7.43 -21.47
C TYR A 336 1.14 -8.22 -21.01
N LEU A 337 2.00 -8.67 -21.92
CA LEU A 337 3.24 -9.35 -21.53
C LEU A 337 4.15 -8.43 -20.73
N ARG A 338 4.28 -7.15 -21.12
CA ARG A 338 5.01 -6.14 -20.35
C ARG A 338 4.41 -5.93 -18.96
N CYS A 339 3.07 -5.91 -18.83
CA CYS A 339 2.41 -5.85 -17.53
C CYS A 339 2.75 -7.06 -16.66
N LEU A 340 2.75 -8.27 -17.22
CA LEU A 340 3.12 -9.49 -16.47
C LEU A 340 4.60 -9.52 -16.06
N ASP A 341 5.49 -8.93 -16.85
CA ASP A 341 6.91 -8.82 -16.52
C ASP A 341 7.20 -7.74 -15.46
N GLY A 342 6.30 -6.75 -15.32
CA GLY A 342 6.46 -5.63 -14.39
C GLY A 342 5.63 -5.71 -13.11
N SER A 343 4.65 -6.61 -13.01
CA SER A 343 3.75 -6.73 -11.86
C SER A 343 3.85 -8.08 -11.15
N GLU A 344 3.68 -8.06 -9.84
CA GLU A 344 3.60 -9.27 -9.02
C GLU A 344 2.16 -9.70 -8.72
N ALA A 345 2.02 -10.96 -8.28
CA ALA A 345 0.73 -11.48 -7.86
C ALA A 345 0.17 -10.70 -6.66
N GLY A 346 -1.13 -10.38 -6.72
CA GLY A 346 -1.81 -9.52 -5.74
C GLY A 346 -1.80 -8.04 -6.11
N GLU A 347 -0.98 -7.60 -7.08
CA GLU A 347 -1.08 -6.25 -7.62
C GLU A 347 -2.35 -6.08 -8.46
N ARG A 348 -2.91 -4.85 -8.41
CA ARG A 348 -4.19 -4.49 -9.03
C ARG A 348 -4.33 -4.89 -10.51
N VAL A 349 -3.24 -4.85 -11.28
CA VAL A 349 -3.26 -5.13 -12.73
C VAL A 349 -2.92 -6.59 -13.07
N TRP A 350 -2.29 -7.33 -12.17
CA TRP A 350 -1.71 -8.64 -12.49
C TRP A 350 -2.78 -9.68 -12.89
N GLY A 351 -3.76 -9.93 -12.01
CA GLY A 351 -4.84 -10.88 -12.27
C GLY A 351 -5.67 -10.53 -13.52
N PRO A 352 -6.14 -9.28 -13.66
CA PRO A 352 -6.82 -8.83 -14.88
C PRO A 352 -5.96 -8.96 -16.15
N THR A 353 -4.66 -8.71 -16.07
CA THR A 353 -3.73 -8.89 -17.21
C THR A 353 -3.63 -10.36 -17.61
N CYS A 354 -3.49 -11.28 -16.64
CA CYS A 354 -3.47 -12.71 -16.91
C CYS A 354 -4.74 -13.14 -17.66
N ARG A 355 -5.92 -12.75 -17.15
CA ARG A 355 -7.20 -13.10 -17.77
C ARG A 355 -7.33 -12.54 -19.19
N ASN A 356 -7.01 -11.26 -19.39
CA ASN A 356 -7.15 -10.63 -20.70
C ASN A 356 -6.15 -11.16 -21.73
N LEU A 357 -4.92 -11.47 -21.33
CA LEU A 357 -3.94 -12.14 -22.20
C LEU A 357 -4.45 -13.52 -22.62
N ALA A 358 -5.01 -14.29 -21.69
CA ALA A 358 -5.58 -15.60 -21.98
C ALA A 358 -6.77 -15.52 -22.93
N CYS A 359 -7.75 -14.65 -22.67
CA CYS A 359 -8.88 -14.45 -23.58
C CYS A 359 -8.42 -14.03 -24.98
N LEU A 360 -7.56 -13.01 -25.07
CA LEU A 360 -7.02 -12.52 -26.34
C LEU A 360 -6.31 -13.64 -27.14
N ALA A 361 -5.52 -14.47 -26.47
CA ALA A 361 -4.83 -15.57 -27.12
C ALA A 361 -5.79 -16.68 -27.57
N MET A 362 -6.78 -17.02 -26.75
CA MET A 362 -7.73 -18.12 -27.04
C MET A 362 -8.71 -17.79 -28.17
N ASP A 363 -9.09 -16.51 -28.32
CA ASP A 363 -9.89 -16.02 -29.44
C ASP A 363 -9.11 -15.99 -30.76
N GLY A 364 -7.78 -15.89 -30.68
CA GLY A 364 -6.88 -15.89 -31.84
C GLY A 364 -6.70 -17.27 -32.49
N GLN A 365 -6.06 -17.29 -33.66
CA GLN A 365 -5.75 -18.53 -34.40
C GLN A 365 -4.30 -19.03 -34.18
N ASN A 366 -3.46 -18.25 -33.48
CA ASN A 366 -2.04 -18.57 -33.32
C ASN A 366 -1.79 -19.46 -32.10
N ASP A 367 -1.49 -20.74 -32.35
CA ASP A 367 -1.22 -21.72 -31.29
C ASP A 367 -0.02 -21.37 -30.41
N ALA A 368 0.97 -20.64 -30.93
CA ALA A 368 2.10 -20.18 -30.12
C ALA A 368 1.66 -19.15 -29.07
N HIS A 369 0.76 -18.22 -29.43
CA HIS A 369 0.21 -17.25 -28.49
C HIS A 369 -0.67 -17.93 -27.43
N LYS A 370 -1.47 -18.92 -27.83
CA LYS A 370 -2.27 -19.73 -26.90
C LYS A 370 -1.41 -20.47 -25.89
N ARG A 371 -0.33 -21.12 -26.36
CA ARG A 371 0.62 -21.80 -25.47
C ARG A 371 1.30 -20.82 -24.51
N GLU A 372 1.74 -19.67 -25.01
CA GLU A 372 2.34 -18.64 -24.16
C GLU A 372 1.35 -18.16 -23.08
N ALA A 373 0.08 -17.97 -23.41
CA ALA A 373 -0.93 -17.59 -22.42
C ALA A 373 -1.19 -18.68 -21.38
N VAL A 374 -1.14 -19.96 -21.76
CA VAL A 374 -1.19 -21.08 -20.80
C VAL A 374 -0.02 -20.98 -19.81
N GLU A 375 1.20 -20.82 -20.31
CA GLU A 375 2.43 -20.84 -19.51
C GLU A 375 2.62 -19.56 -18.68
N ARG A 376 2.33 -18.39 -19.24
CA ARG A 376 2.62 -17.09 -18.63
C ARG A 376 1.44 -16.46 -17.88
N ALA A 377 0.21 -16.86 -18.19
CA ALA A 377 -0.98 -16.33 -17.53
C ALA A 377 -1.74 -17.40 -16.74
N LEU A 378 -2.30 -18.42 -17.40
CA LEU A 378 -3.23 -19.36 -16.74
C LEU A 378 -2.58 -20.19 -15.63
N ILE A 379 -1.41 -20.78 -15.88
CA ILE A 379 -0.72 -21.59 -14.85
C ILE A 379 -0.27 -20.70 -13.67
N PRO A 380 0.34 -19.52 -13.88
CA PRO A 380 0.65 -18.62 -12.77
C PRO A 380 -0.58 -18.12 -12.01
N LEU A 381 -1.70 -17.89 -12.69
CA LEU A 381 -2.98 -17.49 -12.08
C LEU A 381 -3.47 -18.55 -11.10
N TRP A 382 -3.33 -19.84 -11.44
CA TRP A 382 -3.60 -20.93 -10.49
C TRP A 382 -2.66 -20.91 -9.26
N TRP A 383 -1.35 -20.73 -9.48
CA TRP A 383 -0.39 -20.86 -8.38
C TRP A 383 -0.37 -19.64 -7.44
N ARG A 384 -0.74 -18.46 -7.93
CA ARG A 384 -0.53 -17.19 -7.22
C ARG A 384 -1.77 -16.31 -7.10
N GLY A 385 -2.87 -16.63 -7.79
CA GLY A 385 -4.12 -15.87 -7.72
C GLY A 385 -4.93 -16.14 -6.45
N ASP A 386 -5.99 -15.36 -6.28
CA ASP A 386 -7.05 -15.65 -5.31
C ASP A 386 -7.92 -16.83 -5.76
N ASP A 387 -8.93 -17.21 -4.97
CA ASP A 387 -9.74 -18.39 -5.27
C ASP A 387 -10.61 -18.21 -6.54
N ASP A 388 -11.05 -16.99 -6.85
CA ASP A 388 -11.77 -16.67 -8.08
C ASP A 388 -10.86 -16.80 -9.32
N ASP A 389 -9.61 -16.33 -9.21
CA ASP A 389 -8.57 -16.47 -10.21
C ASP A 389 -8.19 -17.94 -10.43
N LYS A 390 -8.07 -18.72 -9.36
CA LYS A 390 -7.79 -20.16 -9.43
C LYS A 390 -8.90 -20.95 -10.12
N LEU A 391 -10.16 -20.72 -9.73
CA LEU A 391 -11.32 -21.37 -10.33
C LEU A 391 -11.39 -21.08 -11.83
N TRP A 392 -11.23 -19.81 -12.20
CA TRP A 392 -11.24 -19.37 -13.58
C TRP A 392 -10.09 -20.01 -14.40
N ALA A 393 -8.86 -19.98 -13.86
CA ALA A 393 -7.70 -20.58 -14.52
C ALA A 393 -7.85 -22.09 -14.74
N ALA A 394 -8.27 -22.82 -13.69
CA ALA A 394 -8.41 -24.26 -13.73
C ALA A 394 -9.53 -24.71 -14.69
N GLY A 395 -10.65 -23.99 -14.74
CA GLY A 395 -11.72 -24.22 -15.73
C GLY A 395 -11.22 -24.06 -17.17
N TYR A 396 -10.51 -22.96 -17.46
CA TYR A 396 -9.91 -22.72 -18.78
C TYR A 396 -8.89 -23.80 -19.15
N LEU A 397 -7.99 -24.17 -18.23
CA LEU A 397 -6.98 -25.20 -18.47
C LEU A 397 -7.62 -26.57 -18.75
N ALA A 398 -8.71 -26.91 -18.04
CA ALA A 398 -9.45 -28.14 -18.29
C ALA A 398 -10.04 -28.17 -19.72
N ASP A 399 -10.63 -27.06 -20.18
CA ASP A 399 -11.17 -26.91 -21.54
C ASP A 399 -10.06 -27.00 -22.60
N ILE A 400 -8.98 -26.25 -22.42
CA ILE A 400 -7.83 -26.18 -23.33
C ILE A 400 -7.17 -27.54 -23.52
N TYR A 401 -6.90 -28.28 -22.45
CA TYR A 401 -6.32 -29.63 -22.56
C TYR A 401 -7.34 -30.65 -23.07
N HIS A 402 -8.64 -30.47 -22.87
CA HIS A 402 -9.65 -31.38 -23.41
C HIS A 402 -9.73 -31.28 -24.94
N PHE A 403 -9.78 -30.06 -25.48
CA PHE A 403 -9.94 -29.82 -26.91
C PHE A 403 -8.62 -29.67 -27.68
N GLY A 404 -7.50 -29.44 -26.98
CA GLY A 404 -6.19 -29.22 -27.59
C GLY A 404 -6.05 -27.85 -28.24
N ASN A 405 -6.51 -26.79 -27.56
CA ASN A 405 -6.50 -25.43 -28.09
C ASN A 405 -5.15 -24.74 -27.80
N GLY A 406 -4.20 -24.81 -28.75
CA GLY A 406 -2.84 -24.24 -28.59
C GLY A 406 -1.81 -25.13 -27.89
N VAL A 407 -2.29 -26.18 -27.22
CA VAL A 407 -1.48 -27.24 -26.61
C VAL A 407 -2.01 -28.61 -27.06
N PRO A 408 -1.21 -29.69 -27.03
CA PRO A 408 -1.73 -31.01 -27.34
C PRO A 408 -2.88 -31.40 -26.40
N ALA A 409 -3.96 -31.95 -26.97
CA ALA A 409 -5.06 -32.48 -26.18
C ALA A 409 -4.54 -33.59 -25.24
N ASN A 410 -4.96 -33.57 -23.99
CA ASN A 410 -4.54 -34.50 -22.95
C ASN A 410 -5.66 -34.68 -21.92
N ALA A 411 -6.34 -35.83 -21.97
CA ALA A 411 -7.48 -36.09 -21.10
C ALA A 411 -7.11 -36.21 -19.62
N PHE A 412 -5.84 -36.56 -19.32
CA PHE A 412 -5.33 -36.63 -17.96
C PHE A 412 -5.12 -35.24 -17.35
N LEU A 413 -4.46 -34.33 -18.08
CA LEU A 413 -4.27 -32.94 -17.62
C LEU A 413 -5.61 -32.22 -17.52
N ALA A 414 -6.52 -32.42 -18.49
CA ALA A 414 -7.86 -31.87 -18.43
C ALA A 414 -8.61 -32.30 -17.15
N LEU A 415 -8.55 -33.59 -16.81
CA LEU A 415 -9.15 -34.10 -15.57
C LEU A 415 -8.46 -33.53 -14.32
N ALA A 416 -7.13 -33.44 -14.30
CA ALA A 416 -6.38 -32.93 -13.15
C ALA A 416 -6.74 -31.47 -12.82
N TRP A 417 -6.84 -30.61 -13.85
CA TRP A 417 -7.26 -29.21 -13.67
C TRP A 417 -8.73 -29.11 -13.26
N LEU A 418 -9.60 -29.94 -13.80
CA LEU A 418 -11.01 -30.00 -13.41
C LEU A 418 -11.18 -30.39 -11.92
N GLN A 419 -10.41 -31.38 -11.45
CA GLN A 419 -10.45 -31.83 -10.06
C GLN A 419 -10.03 -30.72 -9.09
N ARG A 420 -8.96 -30.00 -9.44
CA ARG A 420 -8.50 -28.82 -8.69
C ARG A 420 -9.56 -27.72 -8.56
N ALA A 421 -10.27 -27.42 -9.64
CA ALA A 421 -11.39 -26.47 -9.58
C ALA A 421 -12.50 -27.01 -8.66
N SER A 422 -12.82 -28.30 -8.76
CA SER A 422 -13.85 -28.94 -7.94
C SER A 422 -13.50 -29.03 -6.45
N GLU A 423 -12.22 -28.98 -6.07
CA GLU A 423 -11.78 -28.93 -4.67
C GLU A 423 -12.07 -27.56 -4.03
N ILE A 424 -12.07 -26.49 -4.83
CA ILE A 424 -12.40 -25.13 -4.40
C ILE A 424 -13.92 -24.94 -4.41
N ASP A 425 -14.55 -25.21 -5.55
CA ASP A 425 -16.01 -25.11 -5.72
C ASP A 425 -16.53 -26.20 -6.70
N PRO A 426 -17.18 -27.27 -6.18
CA PRO A 426 -17.79 -28.31 -7.00
C PRO A 426 -18.92 -27.82 -7.92
N GLU A 427 -19.57 -26.70 -7.59
CA GLU A 427 -20.71 -26.15 -8.33
C GLU A 427 -20.28 -25.07 -9.34
N TYR A 428 -18.97 -24.79 -9.44
CA TYR A 428 -18.45 -23.84 -10.41
C TYR A 428 -18.86 -24.21 -11.84
N VAL A 429 -19.27 -23.21 -12.63
CA VAL A 429 -19.92 -23.41 -13.93
C VAL A 429 -19.10 -24.29 -14.88
N ASP A 430 -17.78 -24.10 -14.92
CA ASP A 430 -16.90 -24.91 -15.77
C ASP A 430 -16.68 -26.32 -15.24
N VAL A 431 -16.72 -26.53 -13.92
CA VAL A 431 -16.65 -27.86 -13.31
C VAL A 431 -17.86 -28.69 -13.76
N VAL A 432 -19.05 -28.13 -13.55
CA VAL A 432 -20.32 -28.78 -13.92
C VAL A 432 -20.40 -29.01 -15.43
N ARG A 433 -19.96 -28.04 -16.25
CA ARG A 433 -19.97 -28.14 -17.72
C ARG A 433 -19.01 -29.21 -18.24
N MET A 434 -17.78 -29.26 -17.71
CA MET A 434 -16.70 -30.09 -18.26
C MET A 434 -16.66 -31.51 -17.70
N ALA A 435 -17.16 -31.75 -16.48
CA ALA A 435 -17.11 -33.07 -15.86
C ALA A 435 -17.74 -34.19 -16.71
N PRO A 436 -18.96 -34.05 -17.29
CA PRO A 436 -19.55 -35.10 -18.11
C PRO A 436 -18.74 -35.36 -19.39
N LEU A 437 -18.14 -34.32 -19.98
CA LEU A 437 -17.34 -34.40 -21.20
C LEU A 437 -16.03 -35.14 -20.96
N ILE A 438 -15.32 -34.80 -19.88
CA ILE A 438 -14.03 -35.40 -19.52
C ILE A 438 -14.21 -36.84 -19.01
N ASN A 439 -15.30 -37.12 -18.28
CA ASN A 439 -15.59 -38.45 -17.75
C ASN A 439 -16.30 -39.38 -18.77
N GLY A 440 -16.65 -38.87 -19.95
CA GLY A 440 -17.30 -39.65 -21.00
C GLY A 440 -18.72 -40.09 -20.64
N GLU A 441 -19.44 -39.31 -19.83
CA GLU A 441 -20.82 -39.57 -19.47
C GLU A 441 -21.75 -39.49 -20.70
N GLY A 442 -22.84 -40.26 -20.68
CA GLY A 442 -23.80 -40.31 -21.79
C GLY A 442 -23.35 -41.05 -23.06
N ARG A 443 -22.14 -41.64 -23.08
CA ARG A 443 -21.62 -42.44 -24.22
C ARG A 443 -21.51 -43.93 -23.84
N TRP A 444 -21.79 -44.84 -24.78
CA TRP A 444 -21.64 -46.29 -24.55
C TRP A 444 -20.18 -46.64 -24.21
N PHE A 445 -19.94 -47.34 -23.09
CA PHE A 445 -18.60 -47.56 -22.51
C PHE A 445 -17.76 -46.27 -22.31
N GLY A 446 -18.40 -45.10 -22.24
CA GLY A 446 -17.71 -43.81 -22.22
C GLY A 446 -16.75 -43.64 -21.05
N ALA A 447 -17.20 -43.94 -19.82
CA ALA A 447 -16.36 -43.89 -18.62
C ALA A 447 -15.15 -44.83 -18.68
N SER A 448 -15.32 -46.06 -19.19
CA SER A 448 -14.21 -47.02 -19.32
C SER A 448 -13.19 -46.56 -20.37
N ARG A 449 -13.67 -45.99 -21.48
CA ARG A 449 -12.81 -45.42 -22.53
C ARG A 449 -12.08 -44.16 -22.05
N ALA A 450 -12.76 -43.27 -21.33
CA ALA A 450 -12.17 -42.06 -20.75
C ALA A 450 -11.05 -42.41 -19.77
N ARG A 451 -11.28 -43.34 -18.84
CA ARG A 451 -10.23 -43.81 -17.90
C ARG A 451 -9.02 -44.41 -18.62
N LYS A 452 -9.25 -45.20 -19.67
CA LYS A 452 -8.16 -45.77 -20.48
C LYS A 452 -7.36 -44.68 -21.19
N GLN A 453 -8.05 -43.69 -21.77
CA GLN A 453 -7.41 -42.55 -22.42
C GLN A 453 -6.58 -41.73 -21.43
N GLN A 454 -7.14 -41.40 -20.26
CA GLN A 454 -6.43 -40.68 -19.20
C GLN A 454 -5.16 -41.43 -18.76
N ALA A 455 -5.23 -42.74 -18.57
CA ALA A 455 -4.05 -43.55 -18.22
C ALA A 455 -2.96 -43.52 -19.31
N GLN A 456 -3.36 -43.49 -20.59
CA GLN A 456 -2.43 -43.40 -21.73
C GLN A 456 -1.84 -41.99 -21.86
N ASP A 457 -2.65 -40.95 -21.70
CA ASP A 457 -2.24 -39.55 -21.83
C ASP A 457 -1.33 -39.12 -20.70
N ARG A 458 -1.49 -39.68 -19.49
CA ARG A 458 -0.56 -39.47 -18.36
C ARG A 458 0.88 -39.81 -18.73
N GLN A 459 1.09 -40.89 -19.49
CA GLN A 459 2.42 -41.34 -19.91
C GLN A 459 3.03 -40.45 -21.01
N GLN A 460 2.22 -39.60 -21.63
CA GLN A 460 2.61 -38.73 -22.75
C GLN A 460 2.87 -37.29 -22.31
N VAL A 461 2.68 -36.96 -21.03
CA VAL A 461 2.97 -35.61 -20.50
C VAL A 461 4.48 -35.42 -20.44
N ASP A 462 5.00 -34.42 -21.16
CA ASP A 462 6.41 -34.07 -21.11
C ASP A 462 6.80 -33.47 -19.74
N SER A 463 8.10 -33.47 -19.45
CA SER A 463 8.60 -33.03 -18.14
C SER A 463 8.33 -31.55 -17.84
N ALA A 464 8.28 -30.68 -18.84
CA ALA A 464 8.06 -29.26 -18.65
C ALA A 464 6.59 -28.99 -18.30
N THR A 465 5.66 -29.55 -19.08
CA THR A 465 4.21 -29.47 -18.81
C THR A 465 3.86 -30.09 -17.46
N TRP A 466 4.51 -31.21 -17.10
CA TRP A 466 4.36 -31.83 -15.79
C TRP A 466 4.81 -30.90 -14.66
N ALA A 467 6.01 -30.31 -14.78
CA ALA A 467 6.54 -29.41 -13.76
C ALA A 467 5.68 -28.16 -13.57
N LEU A 468 5.18 -27.57 -14.66
CA LEU A 468 4.28 -26.41 -14.60
C LEU A 468 2.93 -26.76 -13.94
N THR A 469 2.42 -27.96 -14.21
CA THR A 469 1.12 -28.41 -13.68
C THR A 469 1.23 -28.87 -12.22
N PHE A 470 2.27 -29.61 -11.84
CA PHE A 470 2.35 -30.31 -10.54
C PHE A 470 3.51 -29.86 -9.62
N GLY A 471 4.35 -28.93 -10.06
CA GLY A 471 5.57 -28.52 -9.36
C GLY A 471 6.68 -29.58 -9.45
N GLN A 472 7.63 -29.58 -8.51
CA GLN A 472 8.76 -30.54 -8.48
C GLN A 472 8.40 -32.00 -8.13
N ARG A 473 7.12 -32.39 -8.17
CA ARG A 473 6.68 -33.76 -7.86
C ARG A 473 7.08 -34.71 -9.00
N SER A 474 7.65 -35.88 -8.67
CA SER A 474 8.07 -36.90 -9.66
C SER A 474 6.88 -37.51 -10.40
N GLN A 475 7.02 -37.88 -11.67
CA GLN A 475 5.96 -38.54 -12.47
C GLN A 475 5.44 -39.86 -11.86
N GLU A 476 6.27 -40.52 -11.03
CA GLU A 476 5.97 -41.75 -10.31
C GLU A 476 5.16 -41.56 -9.02
N SER A 477 4.91 -40.31 -8.58
CA SER A 477 4.08 -40.10 -7.38
C SER A 477 2.62 -40.45 -7.69
N ASP A 478 2.01 -41.28 -6.85
CA ASP A 478 0.56 -41.48 -6.85
C ASP A 478 -0.12 -40.16 -6.48
N LEU A 479 -0.80 -39.55 -7.44
CA LEU A 479 -1.57 -38.31 -7.26
C LEU A 479 -2.89 -38.53 -6.51
N THR A 480 -3.07 -39.69 -5.87
CA THR A 480 -4.33 -40.10 -5.22
C THR A 480 -4.47 -39.69 -3.76
N ALA A 481 -3.71 -38.69 -3.28
CA ALA A 481 -3.92 -38.15 -1.94
C ALA A 481 -3.49 -36.68 -1.84
N VAL A 482 -4.47 -35.76 -1.87
CA VAL A 482 -4.76 -34.83 -0.77
C VAL A 482 -6.27 -34.80 -0.61
#